data_AF-A0A377Z2N1-F1
#
_entry.id   AF-A0A377Z2N1-F1
#
_cell.length_a   1.000
_cell.length_b   1.000
_cell.length_c   1.000
_cell.angle_alpha   90.00
_cell.angle_beta   90.00
_cell.angle_gamma   90.00
#
_symmetry.space_group_name_H-M   'P 1'
#
loop_
_entity.id
_entity.type
_entity.pdbx_description
1 polymer ?
#
loop_
_entity_poly.entity_id
_entity_poly.type
_entity_poly.pdbx_seq_one_letter_code
_entity_poly.pdbx_strand_id
1 'polypeptide(L)'
;MALVVIDGNQRVFRSFGETRPGNNQHPQLDSVIRIASLSKLMTSEMLVKLLDQGVVKLNDPLSKYAPPGARVPDWQGKPITLVNLATHTSALPREQPGGAAHRPVFVWPTRQQRWNWLSTATLKTAPGSQAAYSNLAFDLLADALSTAAGKPYPQLFEEQITRPLGMKDTTFTPSPDQCQRLMIPEKGASPCNNTLAAIGSGGVYSTPGDMMRWMQQFLSSDFYTRSQQADRMQTLIYQRNQLTRGDWYGRAGPRRRAGPRLGVYEAEERPSGDYSENRRRRRVYHLYGDESAG
;
A
#
# COMPACT_ATOMS: atom_id res chain seq x y z
N MET A 1 7.66 14.95 12.67
CA MET A 1 8.11 14.34 11.39
C MET A 1 9.38 13.53 11.62
N ALA A 2 9.51 12.39 10.95
CA ALA A 2 10.73 11.60 10.85
C ALA A 2 11.07 11.41 9.36
N LEU A 3 12.33 11.64 8.97
CA LEU A 3 12.83 11.53 7.61
C LEU A 3 13.98 10.53 7.59
N VAL A 4 13.90 9.59 6.66
CA VAL A 4 14.93 8.58 6.37
C VAL A 4 15.35 8.74 4.91
N VAL A 5 16.66 8.87 4.68
CA VAL A 5 17.25 8.91 3.34
C VAL A 5 18.33 7.84 3.23
N ILE A 6 18.31 7.09 2.14
CA ILE A 6 19.36 6.12 1.77
C ILE A 6 19.89 6.53 0.39
N ASP A 7 21.19 6.79 0.32
CA ASP A 7 21.88 7.12 -0.94
C ASP A 7 23.24 6.42 -0.97
N GLY A 8 23.35 5.37 -1.79
CA GLY A 8 24.48 4.46 -1.78
C GLY A 8 24.77 3.95 -0.36
N ASN A 9 25.96 4.28 0.16
CA ASN A 9 26.39 3.89 1.51
C ASN A 9 25.89 4.82 2.62
N GLN A 10 25.30 5.98 2.28
CA GLN A 10 24.85 6.96 3.25
C GLN A 10 23.45 6.64 3.77
N ARG A 11 23.28 6.80 5.08
CA ARG A 11 21.97 6.72 5.75
C ARG A 11 21.79 7.95 6.62
N VAL A 12 20.77 8.73 6.33
CA VAL A 12 20.48 9.96 7.05
C VAL A 12 19.13 9.83 7.73
N PHE A 13 19.12 10.03 9.04
CA PHE A 13 17.90 10.22 9.83
C PHE A 13 17.82 11.67 10.30
N ARG A 14 16.66 12.29 10.14
CA ARG A 14 16.33 13.61 10.71
C ARG A 14 14.94 13.55 11.31
N SER A 15 14.73 14.25 12.41
CA SER A 15 13.42 14.39 13.03
C SER A 15 13.13 15.84 13.40
N PHE A 16 11.85 16.19 13.39
CA PHE A 16 11.34 17.54 13.61
C PHE A 16 10.02 17.51 14.37
N GLY A 17 9.72 18.56 15.11
CA GLY A 17 8.50 18.67 15.91
C GLY A 17 8.44 17.63 17.02
N GLU A 18 7.24 17.29 17.46
CA GLU A 18 7.01 16.49 18.67
C GLU A 18 6.35 15.14 18.35
N THR A 19 6.49 14.15 19.24
CA THR A 19 5.76 12.87 19.12
C THR A 19 4.31 12.98 19.62
N ARG A 20 4.03 13.95 20.49
CA ARG A 20 2.69 14.29 20.98
C ARG A 20 2.60 15.82 21.14
N PRO A 21 1.44 16.45 20.91
CA PRO A 21 1.30 17.89 21.04
C PRO A 21 1.76 18.41 22.41
N GLY A 22 2.74 19.32 22.42
CA GLY A 22 3.24 20.00 23.61
C GLY A 22 4.17 19.17 24.50
N ASN A 23 4.58 17.96 24.10
CA ASN A 23 5.43 17.11 24.93
C ASN A 23 6.93 17.40 24.81
N ASN A 24 7.35 18.26 23.88
CA ASN A 24 8.73 18.61 23.57
C ASN A 24 9.67 17.41 23.31
N GLN A 25 9.13 16.27 22.87
CA GLN A 25 9.92 15.08 22.55
C GLN A 25 10.01 14.89 21.04
N HIS A 26 11.21 14.96 20.49
CA HIS A 26 11.42 14.71 19.07
C HIS A 26 11.21 13.23 18.70
N PRO A 27 10.64 12.94 17.52
CA PRO A 27 10.59 11.58 16.98
C PRO A 27 11.97 10.92 16.91
N GLN A 28 12.01 9.63 17.25
CA GLN A 28 13.19 8.78 17.27
C GLN A 28 13.07 7.67 16.23
N LEU A 29 14.17 6.94 15.99
CA LEU A 29 14.19 5.81 15.05
C LEU A 29 13.22 4.69 15.45
N ASP A 30 12.88 4.58 16.73
CA ASP A 30 11.94 3.60 17.30
C ASP A 30 10.58 4.22 17.65
N SER A 31 10.30 5.47 17.26
CA SER A 31 8.96 6.03 17.39
C SER A 31 8.00 5.26 16.50
N VAL A 32 6.92 4.72 17.09
CA VAL A 32 5.95 3.92 16.35
C VAL A 32 5.08 4.84 15.51
N ILE A 33 4.86 4.45 14.27
CA ILE A 33 4.07 5.16 13.28
C ILE A 33 3.11 4.18 12.61
N ARG A 34 2.00 4.72 12.08
CA ARG A 34 1.15 4.00 11.13
C ARG A 34 1.68 4.29 9.74
N ILE A 35 2.12 3.27 9.00
CA ILE A 35 2.63 3.49 7.64
C ILE A 35 1.50 3.57 6.59
N ALA A 36 0.25 3.37 7.04
CA ALA A 36 -0.95 3.46 6.24
C ALA A 36 -0.77 2.69 4.92
N SER A 37 -1.05 3.32 3.79
CA SER A 37 -1.06 2.66 2.48
C SER A 37 0.29 2.14 1.98
N LEU A 38 1.41 2.45 2.66
CA LEU A 38 2.67 1.75 2.38
C LEU A 38 2.57 0.25 2.69
N SER A 39 1.62 -0.17 3.55
CA SER A 39 1.27 -1.58 3.78
C SER A 39 1.05 -2.36 2.48
N LYS A 40 0.46 -1.71 1.46
CA LYS A 40 0.19 -2.31 0.14
C LYS A 40 1.45 -2.77 -0.58
N LEU A 41 2.56 -2.07 -0.37
CA LEU A 41 3.85 -2.46 -0.95
C LEU A 41 4.33 -3.77 -0.34
N MET A 42 4.18 -3.93 0.97
CA MET A 42 4.51 -5.19 1.65
C MET A 42 3.53 -6.33 1.29
N THR A 43 2.25 -6.02 1.05
CA THR A 43 1.30 -7.01 0.51
C THR A 43 1.66 -7.44 -0.91
N SER A 44 2.13 -6.51 -1.74
CA SER A 44 2.63 -6.82 -3.09
C SER A 44 3.94 -7.59 -3.04
N GLU A 45 4.83 -7.29 -2.10
CA GLU A 45 6.04 -8.07 -1.83
C GLU A 45 5.68 -9.52 -1.47
N MET A 46 4.69 -9.72 -0.60
CA MET A 46 4.18 -11.07 -0.27
C MET A 46 3.65 -11.80 -1.51
N LEU A 47 2.88 -11.12 -2.36
CA LEU A 47 2.41 -11.70 -3.63
C LEU A 47 3.57 -12.13 -4.52
N VAL A 48 4.62 -11.30 -4.66
CA VAL A 48 5.80 -11.63 -5.48
C VAL A 48 6.58 -12.80 -4.88
N LYS A 49 6.76 -12.86 -3.55
CA LYS A 49 7.42 -14.00 -2.90
C LYS A 49 6.65 -15.31 -3.11
N LEU A 50 5.33 -15.30 -2.95
CA LEU A 50 4.49 -16.48 -3.19
C LEU A 50 4.41 -16.86 -4.68
N LEU A 51 4.54 -15.88 -5.59
CA LEU A 51 4.68 -16.12 -7.02
C LEU A 51 6.00 -16.85 -7.34
N ASP A 52 7.12 -16.38 -6.76
CA ASP A 52 8.44 -17.02 -6.93
C ASP A 52 8.46 -18.46 -6.41
N GLN A 53 7.72 -18.72 -5.33
CA GLN A 53 7.55 -20.05 -4.74
C GLN A 53 6.56 -20.95 -5.51
N GLY A 54 5.89 -20.43 -6.55
CA GLY A 54 4.90 -21.17 -7.33
C GLY A 54 3.57 -21.45 -6.59
N VAL A 55 3.34 -20.80 -5.45
CA VAL A 55 2.13 -20.96 -4.60
C VAL A 55 0.92 -20.27 -5.24
N VAL A 56 1.15 -19.15 -5.92
CA VAL A 56 0.13 -18.37 -6.63
C VAL A 56 0.59 -17.97 -8.01
N LYS A 57 -0.37 -17.65 -8.89
CA LYS A 57 -0.14 -16.98 -10.17
C LYS A 57 -0.86 -15.63 -10.19
N LEU A 58 -0.28 -14.67 -10.88
CA LEU A 58 -0.88 -13.33 -11.05
C LEU A 58 -2.30 -13.39 -11.64
N ASN A 59 -2.54 -14.33 -12.56
CA ASN A 59 -3.83 -14.53 -13.20
C ASN A 59 -4.76 -15.52 -12.48
N ASP A 60 -4.37 -16.03 -11.29
CA ASP A 60 -5.29 -16.85 -10.50
C ASP A 60 -6.53 -16.02 -10.14
N PRO A 61 -7.74 -16.57 -10.31
CA PRO A 61 -8.97 -15.87 -9.93
C PRO A 61 -9.08 -15.81 -8.40
N LEU A 62 -9.58 -14.69 -7.86
CA LEU A 62 -9.81 -14.53 -6.42
C LEU A 62 -10.72 -15.63 -5.85
N SER A 63 -11.67 -16.13 -6.65
CA SER A 63 -12.57 -17.23 -6.27
C SER A 63 -11.84 -18.52 -5.89
N LYS A 64 -10.64 -18.78 -6.45
CA LYS A 64 -9.79 -19.92 -6.10
C LYS A 64 -9.40 -19.93 -4.61
N TYR A 65 -9.34 -18.75 -3.99
CA TYR A 65 -8.88 -18.55 -2.61
C TYR A 65 -10.01 -18.13 -1.67
N ALA A 66 -11.26 -18.22 -2.14
CA ALA A 66 -12.43 -17.88 -1.35
C ALA A 66 -12.66 -18.89 -0.23
N PRO A 67 -13.20 -18.45 0.94
CA PRO A 67 -13.71 -19.36 1.94
C PRO A 67 -14.74 -20.33 1.34
N PRO A 68 -14.88 -21.56 1.87
CA PRO A 68 -15.89 -22.50 1.42
C PRO A 68 -17.29 -21.87 1.39
N GLY A 69 -17.99 -22.00 0.26
CA GLY A 69 -19.34 -21.47 0.07
C GLY A 69 -19.42 -19.96 -0.22
N ALA A 70 -18.32 -19.22 -0.15
CA ALA A 70 -18.31 -17.80 -0.50
C ALA A 70 -18.33 -17.61 -2.03
N ARG A 71 -19.15 -16.66 -2.50
CA ARG A 71 -19.20 -16.27 -3.91
C ARG A 71 -18.27 -15.08 -4.15
N VAL A 72 -17.60 -15.06 -5.30
CA VAL A 72 -16.87 -13.88 -5.81
C VAL A 72 -17.58 -13.42 -7.08
N PRO A 73 -17.90 -12.12 -7.23
CA PRO A 73 -18.56 -11.63 -8.42
C PRO A 73 -17.61 -11.64 -9.61
N ASP A 74 -18.16 -11.94 -10.78
CA ASP A 74 -17.51 -11.79 -12.08
C ASP A 74 -18.25 -10.74 -12.93
N TRP A 75 -17.65 -10.39 -14.06
CA TRP A 75 -18.30 -9.59 -15.08
C TRP A 75 -18.48 -10.43 -16.34
N GLN A 76 -19.69 -10.93 -16.59
CA GLN A 76 -20.02 -11.76 -17.76
C GLN A 76 -19.08 -12.97 -17.91
N GLY A 77 -18.78 -13.64 -16.80
CA GLY A 77 -17.84 -14.77 -16.75
C GLY A 77 -16.37 -14.37 -16.64
N LYS A 78 -16.03 -13.07 -16.69
CA LYS A 78 -14.66 -12.58 -16.49
C LYS A 78 -14.36 -12.41 -14.98
N PRO A 79 -13.48 -13.24 -14.39
CA PRO A 79 -13.21 -13.19 -12.96
C PRO A 79 -12.29 -12.03 -12.57
N ILE A 80 -12.34 -11.65 -11.29
CA ILE A 80 -11.30 -10.82 -10.66
C ILE A 80 -10.07 -11.70 -10.41
N THR A 81 -8.90 -11.26 -10.83
CA THR A 81 -7.63 -11.97 -10.61
C THR A 81 -6.75 -11.29 -9.56
N LEU A 82 -5.76 -12.01 -9.01
CA LEU A 82 -4.82 -11.43 -8.02
C LEU A 82 -4.09 -10.20 -8.54
N VAL A 83 -3.68 -10.18 -9.82
CA VAL A 83 -3.07 -9.00 -10.44
C VAL A 83 -4.04 -7.83 -10.44
N ASN A 84 -5.32 -8.05 -10.71
CA ASN A 84 -6.29 -6.96 -10.69
C ASN A 84 -6.44 -6.32 -9.30
N LEU A 85 -6.32 -7.12 -8.24
CA LEU A 85 -6.33 -6.60 -6.87
C LEU A 85 -5.08 -5.75 -6.60
N ALA A 86 -3.91 -6.27 -6.93
CA ALA A 86 -2.62 -5.61 -6.71
C ALA A 86 -2.42 -4.34 -7.56
N THR A 87 -3.10 -4.22 -8.70
CA THR A 87 -2.98 -3.08 -9.62
C THR A 87 -4.18 -2.12 -9.57
N HIS A 88 -5.09 -2.29 -8.61
CA HIS A 88 -6.30 -1.48 -8.50
C HIS A 88 -7.23 -1.53 -9.73
N THR A 89 -7.23 -2.64 -10.47
CA THR A 89 -8.07 -2.82 -11.66
C THR A 89 -9.14 -3.89 -11.49
N SER A 90 -9.54 -4.21 -10.25
CA SER A 90 -10.51 -5.27 -9.96
C SER A 90 -11.97 -4.89 -10.19
N ALA A 91 -12.25 -3.62 -10.48
CA ALA A 91 -13.60 -3.03 -10.51
C ALA A 91 -14.34 -3.05 -9.15
N LEU A 92 -13.63 -3.35 -8.05
CA LEU A 92 -14.15 -3.21 -6.69
C LEU A 92 -14.14 -1.73 -6.26
N PRO A 93 -15.05 -1.30 -5.36
CA PRO A 93 -15.05 0.04 -4.82
C PRO A 93 -13.81 0.31 -3.96
N ARG A 94 -13.55 1.59 -3.65
CA ARG A 94 -12.42 1.99 -2.80
C ARG A 94 -12.48 1.29 -1.43
N GLU A 95 -13.66 1.35 -0.81
CA GLU A 95 -13.98 0.76 0.48
C GLU A 95 -15.22 -0.11 0.35
N GLN A 96 -15.41 -1.04 1.29
CA GLN A 96 -16.69 -1.69 1.47
C GLN A 96 -17.77 -0.64 1.83
N PRO A 97 -18.92 -0.59 1.14
CA PRO A 97 -20.04 0.28 1.50
C PRO A 97 -20.70 -0.12 2.84
N GLY A 98 -21.43 0.83 3.45
CA GLY A 98 -22.28 0.56 4.62
C GLY A 98 -21.55 0.48 5.97
N GLY A 99 -20.31 0.96 6.05
CA GLY A 99 -19.60 1.04 7.30
C GLY A 99 -19.98 2.28 8.13
N ALA A 100 -19.79 2.20 9.45
CA ALA A 100 -20.05 3.32 10.36
C ALA A 100 -19.18 4.56 10.02
N ALA A 101 -19.78 5.75 10.10
CA ALA A 101 -19.13 7.03 9.77
C ALA A 101 -18.01 7.39 10.76
N HIS A 102 -18.22 7.15 12.05
CA HIS A 102 -17.22 7.37 13.09
C HIS A 102 -16.75 6.04 13.65
N ARG A 103 -15.53 5.66 13.31
CA ARG A 103 -14.87 4.45 13.82
C ARG A 103 -13.36 4.67 13.91
N PRO A 104 -12.67 3.92 14.78
CA PRO A 104 -11.22 3.86 14.73
C PRO A 104 -10.71 3.49 13.33
N VAL A 105 -9.53 3.97 12.96
CA VAL A 105 -8.94 3.65 11.67
C VAL A 105 -8.54 2.17 11.61
N PHE A 106 -8.65 1.57 10.43
CA PHE A 106 -8.14 0.21 10.14
C PHE A 106 -8.75 -0.96 10.94
N VAL A 107 -9.90 -0.75 11.60
CA VAL A 107 -10.61 -1.81 12.35
C VAL A 107 -11.84 -2.38 11.61
N TRP A 108 -12.17 -1.85 10.43
CA TRP A 108 -13.29 -2.29 9.61
C TRP A 108 -12.99 -2.10 8.12
N PRO A 109 -13.47 -3.00 7.24
CA PRO A 109 -14.23 -4.22 7.53
C PRO A 109 -13.33 -5.37 7.99
N THR A 110 -13.82 -6.26 8.84
CA THR A 110 -13.14 -7.52 9.16
C THR A 110 -13.13 -8.46 7.95
N ARG A 111 -12.28 -9.50 7.97
CA ARG A 111 -12.25 -10.55 6.93
C ARG A 111 -13.64 -11.12 6.67
N GLN A 112 -14.37 -11.51 7.71
CA GLN A 112 -15.72 -12.05 7.57
C GLN A 112 -16.68 -11.05 6.91
N GLN A 113 -16.63 -9.77 7.31
CA GLN A 113 -17.47 -8.72 6.73
C GLN A 113 -17.17 -8.49 5.24
N ARG A 114 -15.88 -8.53 4.84
CA ARG A 114 -15.48 -8.42 3.43
C ARG A 114 -16.05 -9.56 2.59
N TRP A 115 -15.88 -10.81 3.02
CA TRP A 115 -16.34 -11.98 2.27
C TRP A 115 -17.87 -12.10 2.24
N ASN A 116 -18.55 -11.72 3.32
CA ASN A 116 -20.02 -11.65 3.34
C ASN A 116 -20.55 -10.63 2.35
N TRP A 117 -19.97 -9.42 2.33
CA TRP A 117 -20.35 -8.38 1.37
C TRP A 117 -20.01 -8.78 -0.07
N LEU A 118 -18.82 -9.36 -0.29
CA LEU A 118 -18.37 -9.75 -1.62
C LEU A 118 -19.31 -10.79 -2.26
N SER A 119 -19.90 -11.68 -1.46
CA SER A 119 -20.82 -12.72 -1.93
C SER A 119 -22.10 -12.17 -2.57
N THR A 120 -22.53 -10.97 -2.19
CA THR A 120 -23.73 -10.31 -2.72
C THR A 120 -23.40 -9.13 -3.64
N ALA A 121 -22.12 -8.76 -3.77
CA ALA A 121 -21.68 -7.67 -4.61
C ALA A 121 -21.88 -7.96 -6.11
N THR A 122 -21.90 -6.89 -6.90
CA THR A 122 -21.91 -6.93 -8.37
C THR A 122 -20.85 -5.99 -8.91
N LEU A 123 -20.21 -6.40 -10.01
CA LEU A 123 -19.26 -5.54 -10.71
C LEU A 123 -20.01 -4.60 -11.66
N LYS A 124 -19.51 -3.37 -11.79
CA LYS A 124 -20.06 -2.36 -12.72
C LYS A 124 -19.29 -2.28 -14.04
N THR A 125 -18.08 -2.81 -14.05
CA THR A 125 -17.17 -2.80 -15.21
C THR A 125 -16.34 -4.09 -15.20
N ALA A 126 -15.72 -4.41 -16.33
CA ALA A 126 -14.87 -5.58 -16.45
C ALA A 126 -13.56 -5.41 -15.65
N PRO A 127 -13.11 -6.42 -14.88
CA PRO A 127 -11.77 -6.41 -14.30
C PRO A 127 -10.70 -6.15 -15.38
N GLY A 128 -9.72 -5.32 -15.07
CA GLY A 128 -8.65 -4.89 -15.97
C GLY A 128 -9.00 -3.72 -16.89
N SER A 129 -10.24 -3.22 -16.93
CA SER A 129 -10.59 -2.13 -17.86
C SER A 129 -10.27 -0.72 -17.34
N GLN A 130 -10.27 -0.52 -16.01
CA GLN A 130 -10.10 0.78 -15.35
C GLN A 130 -9.27 0.60 -14.08
N ALA A 131 -8.45 1.60 -13.74
CA ALA A 131 -7.83 1.67 -12.43
C ALA A 131 -8.65 2.56 -11.48
N ALA A 132 -9.03 2.01 -10.34
CA ALA A 132 -9.70 2.70 -9.25
C ALA A 132 -9.09 2.24 -7.93
N TYR A 133 -8.43 3.16 -7.22
CA TYR A 133 -7.74 2.85 -5.97
C TYR A 133 -8.67 2.16 -4.98
N SER A 134 -8.25 1.01 -4.43
CA SER A 134 -9.08 0.20 -3.55
C SER A 134 -8.30 -0.39 -2.39
N ASN A 135 -8.76 -0.08 -1.17
CA ASN A 135 -8.33 -0.70 0.07
C ASN A 135 -8.95 -2.09 0.20
N LEU A 136 -10.24 -2.20 -0.07
CA LEU A 136 -10.97 -3.47 -0.08
C LEU A 136 -10.28 -4.53 -0.95
N ALA A 137 -9.83 -4.16 -2.15
CA ALA A 137 -9.14 -5.08 -3.05
C ALA A 137 -7.81 -5.59 -2.45
N PHE A 138 -7.07 -4.74 -1.75
CA PHE A 138 -5.81 -5.10 -1.12
C PHE A 138 -6.00 -5.99 0.12
N ASP A 139 -7.04 -5.75 0.91
CA ASP A 139 -7.37 -6.63 2.03
C ASP A 139 -7.84 -8.01 1.55
N LEU A 140 -8.60 -8.07 0.45
CA LEU A 140 -8.95 -9.34 -0.21
C LEU A 140 -7.74 -10.04 -0.83
N LEU A 141 -6.75 -9.29 -1.33
CA LEU A 141 -5.49 -9.86 -1.79
C LEU A 141 -4.75 -10.53 -0.63
N ALA A 142 -4.60 -9.85 0.50
CA ALA A 142 -3.98 -10.45 1.69
C ALA A 142 -4.75 -11.68 2.21
N ASP A 143 -6.08 -11.65 2.20
CA ASP A 143 -6.91 -12.82 2.51
C ASP A 143 -6.61 -14.00 1.56
N ALA A 144 -6.49 -13.74 0.26
CA ALA A 144 -6.19 -14.76 -0.73
C ALA A 144 -4.79 -15.36 -0.57
N LEU A 145 -3.78 -14.52 -0.30
CA LEU A 145 -2.41 -14.96 -0.04
C LEU A 145 -2.32 -15.83 1.22
N SER A 146 -3.07 -15.46 2.27
CA SER A 146 -3.20 -16.27 3.49
C SER A 146 -3.81 -17.64 3.20
N THR A 147 -4.91 -17.70 2.45
CA THR A 147 -5.52 -18.97 2.03
C THR A 147 -4.55 -19.80 1.18
N ALA A 148 -3.88 -19.18 0.20
CA ALA A 148 -2.98 -19.85 -0.72
C ALA A 148 -1.80 -20.53 -0.02
N ALA A 149 -1.22 -19.87 0.99
CA ALA A 149 -0.10 -20.40 1.75
C ALA A 149 -0.53 -21.31 2.93
N GLY A 150 -1.83 -21.44 3.19
CA GLY A 150 -2.36 -22.25 4.30
C GLY A 150 -1.97 -21.73 5.68
N LYS A 151 -1.66 -20.43 5.81
CA LYS A 151 -1.18 -19.82 7.07
C LYS A 151 -1.86 -18.47 7.32
N PRO A 152 -2.07 -18.06 8.59
CA PRO A 152 -2.50 -16.71 8.92
C PRO A 152 -1.58 -15.65 8.31
N TYR A 153 -2.15 -14.58 7.73
CA TYR A 153 -1.38 -13.52 7.10
C TYR A 153 -0.31 -12.88 8.03
N PRO A 154 -0.59 -12.59 9.32
CA PRO A 154 0.44 -12.05 10.22
C PRO A 154 1.66 -12.97 10.35
N GLN A 155 1.44 -14.28 10.37
CA GLN A 155 2.53 -15.26 10.41
C GLN A 155 3.34 -15.22 9.12
N LEU A 156 2.70 -15.17 7.95
CA LEU A 156 3.42 -15.01 6.68
C LEU A 156 4.24 -13.73 6.65
N PHE A 157 3.61 -12.61 7.04
CA PHE A 157 4.23 -11.30 7.09
C PHE A 157 5.48 -11.28 7.98
N GLU A 158 5.40 -11.92 9.15
CA GLU A 158 6.54 -12.10 10.02
C GLU A 158 7.64 -12.96 9.37
N GLU A 159 7.28 -14.15 8.91
CA GLU A 159 8.23 -15.13 8.38
C GLU A 159 8.98 -14.63 7.13
N GLN A 160 8.30 -13.88 6.26
CA GLN A 160 8.79 -13.54 4.93
C GLN A 160 9.30 -12.10 4.81
N ILE A 161 8.87 -11.17 5.67
CA ILE A 161 9.20 -9.74 5.58
C ILE A 161 9.91 -9.26 6.85
N THR A 162 9.23 -9.23 8.00
CA THR A 162 9.78 -8.49 9.15
C THR A 162 10.92 -9.22 9.84
N ARG A 163 10.83 -10.54 10.06
CA ARG A 163 11.86 -11.31 10.76
C ARG A 163 13.17 -11.37 9.97
N PRO A 164 13.21 -11.66 8.66
CA PRO A 164 14.47 -11.66 7.90
C PRO A 164 15.18 -10.29 7.88
N LEU A 165 14.43 -9.20 7.99
CA LEU A 165 14.95 -7.83 7.99
C LEU A 165 15.21 -7.28 9.40
N GLY A 166 14.85 -8.03 10.45
CA GLY A 166 14.99 -7.60 11.84
C GLY A 166 14.08 -6.43 12.23
N MET A 167 12.90 -6.31 11.59
CA MET A 167 11.92 -5.25 11.81
C MET A 167 11.02 -5.56 13.02
N LYS A 168 11.56 -5.35 14.23
CA LYS A 168 10.96 -5.82 15.49
C LYS A 168 9.69 -5.05 15.92
N ASP A 169 9.50 -3.85 15.39
CA ASP A 169 8.38 -2.97 15.72
C ASP A 169 7.37 -2.83 14.58
N THR A 170 7.45 -3.72 13.60
CA THR A 170 6.56 -3.74 12.44
C THR A 170 5.50 -4.82 12.60
N THR A 171 4.25 -4.44 12.82
CA THR A 171 3.18 -5.36 13.22
C THR A 171 1.77 -4.83 12.91
N PHE A 172 0.78 -5.71 12.96
CA PHE A 172 -0.66 -5.37 12.98
C PHE A 172 -1.25 -5.36 14.39
N THR A 173 -0.52 -5.93 15.36
CA THR A 173 -1.00 -6.18 16.72
C THR A 173 0.01 -5.61 17.72
N PRO A 174 0.10 -4.26 17.82
CA PRO A 174 1.11 -3.63 18.67
C PRO A 174 0.90 -3.99 20.13
N SER A 175 2.01 -4.22 20.85
CA SER A 175 2.02 -4.39 22.30
C SER A 175 1.70 -3.07 23.01
N PRO A 176 1.36 -3.10 24.33
CA PRO A 176 1.22 -1.87 25.11
C PRO A 176 2.45 -0.95 25.02
N ASP A 177 3.66 -1.50 25.06
CA ASP A 177 4.91 -0.74 24.96
C ASP A 177 5.10 -0.09 23.58
N GLN A 178 4.70 -0.80 22.51
CA GLN A 178 4.68 -0.22 21.16
C GLN A 178 3.65 0.90 21.06
N CYS A 179 2.46 0.72 21.65
CA CYS A 179 1.43 1.74 21.68
C CYS A 179 1.83 3.00 22.47
N GLN A 180 2.66 2.88 23.50
CA GLN A 180 3.20 4.05 24.22
C GLN A 180 4.10 4.91 23.33
N ARG A 181 4.87 4.28 22.44
CA ARG A 181 5.75 4.93 21.46
C ARG A 181 5.03 5.43 20.21
N LEU A 182 3.73 5.17 20.05
CA LEU A 182 2.96 5.64 18.90
C LEU A 182 2.92 7.18 18.90
N MET A 183 3.38 7.77 17.79
CA MET A 183 3.25 9.20 17.55
C MET A 183 1.76 9.58 17.41
N ILE A 184 1.36 10.69 18.04
CA ILE A 184 -0.03 11.14 18.08
C ILE A 184 -0.16 12.49 17.36
N PRO A 185 -1.06 12.62 16.37
CA PRO A 185 -1.33 13.88 15.72
C PRO A 185 -2.16 14.81 16.61
N GLU A 186 -2.11 16.12 16.33
CA GLU A 186 -2.93 17.12 17.04
C GLU A 186 -4.43 16.89 16.85
N LYS A 187 -4.85 16.46 15.65
CA LYS A 187 -6.26 16.21 15.31
C LYS A 187 -6.41 14.85 14.66
N GLY A 188 -7.59 14.24 14.84
CA GLY A 188 -7.92 12.96 14.21
C GLY A 188 -7.12 11.77 14.76
N ALA A 189 -6.60 11.88 15.98
CA ALA A 189 -5.93 10.77 16.63
C ALA A 189 -6.87 9.56 16.73
N SER A 190 -6.34 8.38 16.39
CA SER A 190 -7.08 7.13 16.48
C SER A 190 -6.39 6.18 17.47
N PRO A 191 -7.14 5.46 18.31
CA PRO A 191 -6.57 4.57 19.32
C PRO A 191 -5.60 3.55 18.74
N CYS A 192 -4.55 3.23 19.50
CA CYS A 192 -3.63 2.15 19.16
C CYS A 192 -4.31 0.80 19.37
N ASN A 193 -4.91 0.28 18.29
CA ASN A 193 -5.67 -0.96 18.28
C ASN A 193 -4.98 -2.01 17.40
N ASN A 194 -5.43 -3.25 17.51
CA ASN A 194 -5.23 -4.25 16.48
C ASN A 194 -5.85 -3.78 15.15
N THR A 195 -5.10 -3.90 14.06
CA THR A 195 -5.46 -3.40 12.72
C THR A 195 -5.55 -4.53 11.68
N LEU A 196 -5.79 -5.77 12.12
CA LEU A 196 -5.97 -6.95 11.26
C LEU A 196 -7.16 -6.82 10.29
N ALA A 197 -8.06 -5.86 10.48
CA ALA A 197 -9.11 -5.58 9.51
C ALA A 197 -8.55 -4.94 8.23
N ALA A 198 -7.52 -4.09 8.30
CA ALA A 198 -6.85 -3.50 7.13
C ALA A 198 -5.54 -4.23 6.78
N ILE A 199 -5.57 -5.56 6.86
CA ILE A 199 -4.39 -6.45 6.81
C ILE A 199 -3.54 -6.32 5.54
N GLY A 200 -4.15 -5.99 4.40
CA GLY A 200 -3.43 -5.78 3.15
C GLY A 200 -3.38 -4.32 2.70
N SER A 201 -4.27 -3.49 3.23
CA SER A 201 -4.47 -2.13 2.71
C SER A 201 -3.75 -1.06 3.51
N GLY A 202 -3.67 -1.14 4.83
CA GLY A 202 -3.21 0.01 5.61
C GLY A 202 -2.82 -0.23 7.07
N GLY A 203 -3.03 -1.42 7.61
CA GLY A 203 -2.97 -1.67 9.03
C GLY A 203 -1.59 -1.71 9.66
N VAL A 204 -0.50 -1.70 8.88
CA VAL A 204 0.85 -1.92 9.43
C VAL A 204 1.27 -0.73 10.31
N TYR A 205 1.63 -1.03 11.55
CA TYR A 205 2.49 -0.17 12.37
C TYR A 205 3.94 -0.49 12.04
N SER A 206 4.82 0.51 12.13
CA SER A 206 6.27 0.33 11.97
C SER A 206 7.01 1.47 12.69
N THR A 207 8.30 1.60 12.45
CA THR A 207 9.14 2.69 12.94
C THR A 207 10.02 3.24 11.80
N PRO A 208 10.57 4.46 11.90
CA PRO A 208 11.53 4.95 10.92
C PRO A 208 12.72 4.00 10.73
N GLY A 209 13.22 3.39 11.80
CA GLY A 209 14.32 2.43 11.75
C GLY A 209 13.96 1.14 11.01
N ASP A 210 12.77 0.59 11.26
CA ASP A 210 12.30 -0.59 10.55
C ASP A 210 12.03 -0.29 9.06
N MET A 211 11.40 0.84 8.76
CA MET A 211 11.16 1.26 7.38
C MET A 211 12.46 1.55 6.62
N MET A 212 13.51 2.03 7.30
CA MET A 212 14.85 2.16 6.72
C MET A 212 15.39 0.78 6.30
N ARG A 213 15.28 -0.23 7.16
CA ARG A 213 15.72 -1.61 6.85
C ARG A 213 14.93 -2.20 5.68
N TRP A 214 13.61 -2.00 5.69
CA TRP A 214 12.75 -2.44 4.59
C TRP A 214 13.08 -1.74 3.28
N MET A 215 13.31 -0.43 3.29
CA MET A 215 13.67 0.33 2.08
C MET A 215 15.06 -0.06 1.55
N GLN A 216 16.02 -0.35 2.43
CA GLN A 216 17.38 -0.73 2.04
C GLN A 216 17.41 -1.99 1.16
N GLN A 217 16.45 -2.91 1.29
CA GLN A 217 16.42 -4.12 0.46
C GLN A 217 16.26 -3.83 -1.04
N PHE A 218 15.75 -2.65 -1.42
CA PHE A 218 15.54 -2.26 -2.82
C PHE A 218 16.75 -1.54 -3.42
N LEU A 219 17.72 -1.16 -2.60
CA LEU A 219 18.83 -0.29 -2.98
C LEU A 219 20.15 -1.05 -2.79
N SER A 220 21.02 -0.97 -3.80
CA SER A 220 22.37 -1.52 -3.68
C SER A 220 23.30 -0.53 -3.00
N SER A 221 24.26 -1.05 -2.23
CA SER A 221 25.39 -0.32 -1.68
C SER A 221 26.59 -1.26 -1.62
N ASP A 222 27.76 -0.76 -1.22
CA ASP A 222 28.97 -1.59 -1.10
C ASP A 222 28.82 -2.75 -0.11
N PHE A 223 27.83 -2.66 0.80
CA PHE A 223 27.58 -3.63 1.86
C PHE A 223 26.20 -4.28 1.76
N TYR A 224 25.32 -3.81 0.86
CA TYR A 224 23.98 -4.37 0.68
C TYR A 224 23.75 -4.71 -0.78
N THR A 225 23.46 -5.98 -1.03
CA THR A 225 22.94 -6.42 -2.32
C THR A 225 21.43 -6.21 -2.32
N ARG A 226 20.91 -5.53 -3.33
CA ARG A 226 19.45 -5.38 -3.50
C ARG A 226 18.79 -6.75 -3.67
N SER A 227 17.58 -6.90 -3.18
CA SER A 227 16.75 -8.09 -3.31
C SER A 227 16.56 -8.48 -4.78
N GLN A 228 16.60 -9.78 -5.07
CA GLN A 228 16.31 -10.31 -6.40
C GLN A 228 14.85 -10.05 -6.83
N GLN A 229 13.96 -9.83 -5.87
CA GLN A 229 12.56 -9.47 -6.12
C GLN A 229 12.36 -8.00 -6.49
N ALA A 230 13.37 -7.12 -6.31
CA ALA A 230 13.22 -5.68 -6.53
C ALA A 230 12.73 -5.34 -7.93
N ASP A 231 13.29 -5.96 -8.98
CA ASP A 231 12.88 -5.68 -10.36
C ASP A 231 11.43 -6.10 -10.63
N ARG A 232 10.99 -7.26 -10.08
CA ARG A 232 9.60 -7.71 -10.20
C ARG A 232 8.64 -6.76 -9.49
N MET A 233 8.99 -6.30 -8.29
CA MET A 233 8.19 -5.35 -7.52
C MET A 233 8.10 -3.96 -8.16
N GLN A 234 9.11 -3.58 -8.95
CA GLN A 234 9.16 -2.28 -9.65
C GLN A 234 8.66 -2.37 -11.11
N THR A 235 8.18 -3.54 -11.55
CA THR A 235 7.71 -3.73 -12.93
C THR A 235 6.34 -3.08 -13.13
N LEU A 236 6.22 -2.27 -14.19
CA LEU A 236 4.94 -1.70 -14.61
C LEU A 236 4.09 -2.76 -15.32
N ILE A 237 2.99 -3.17 -14.70
CA ILE A 237 2.08 -4.18 -15.26
C ILE A 237 1.16 -3.61 -16.36
N TYR A 238 0.66 -2.38 -16.16
CA TYR A 238 -0.20 -1.70 -17.11
C TYR A 238 0.41 -0.38 -17.54
N GLN A 239 0.51 -0.16 -18.85
CA GLN A 239 0.73 1.14 -19.45
C GLN A 239 -0.55 1.98 -19.38
N ARG A 240 -0.41 3.30 -19.25
CA ARG A 240 -1.56 4.22 -19.10
C ARG A 240 -2.58 4.10 -20.24
N ASN A 241 -2.13 3.83 -21.45
CA ASN A 241 -2.99 3.67 -22.63
C ASN A 241 -3.76 2.33 -22.66
N GLN A 242 -3.44 1.38 -21.80
CA GLN A 242 -4.15 0.09 -21.67
C GLN A 242 -5.37 0.19 -20.75
N LEU A 243 -5.53 1.29 -20.03
CA LEU A 243 -6.62 1.51 -19.10
C LEU A 243 -7.51 2.65 -19.58
N THR A 244 -8.83 2.45 -19.49
CA THR A 244 -9.79 3.51 -19.76
C THR A 244 -9.84 4.49 -18.59
N ARG A 245 -10.04 5.78 -18.90
CA ARG A 245 -10.18 6.82 -17.87
C ARG A 245 -11.51 6.59 -17.14
N GLY A 246 -11.44 6.17 -15.88
CA GLY A 246 -12.61 6.14 -15.00
C GLY A 246 -13.00 7.55 -14.56
N ASP A 247 -14.30 7.79 -14.39
CA ASP A 247 -14.80 8.99 -13.71
C ASP A 247 -14.40 8.90 -12.23
N TRP A 248 -13.34 9.62 -11.86
CA TRP A 248 -13.02 9.88 -10.47
C TRP A 248 -14.02 10.90 -9.94
N TYR A 249 -14.70 10.53 -8.85
CA TYR A 249 -15.81 11.21 -8.18
C TYR A 249 -17.18 11.06 -8.86
N GLY A 250 -18.14 10.53 -8.09
CA GLY A 250 -19.56 10.66 -8.40
C GLY A 250 -19.89 12.14 -8.63
N ARG A 251 -20.65 12.39 -9.70
CA ARG A 251 -21.13 13.70 -10.19
C ARG A 251 -21.17 14.78 -9.11
N ALA A 252 -20.17 15.66 -9.10
CA ALA A 252 -20.39 17.03 -8.64
C ALA A 252 -21.16 17.77 -9.75
N GLY A 253 -22.16 18.56 -9.36
CA GLY A 253 -23.12 19.26 -10.24
C GLY A 253 -22.52 20.23 -11.26
N PRO A 254 -23.37 20.97 -11.99
CA PRO A 254 -23.02 21.57 -13.28
C PRO A 254 -21.85 22.57 -13.17
N ARG A 255 -20.91 22.40 -14.10
CA ARG A 255 -19.73 23.22 -14.33
C ARG A 255 -20.09 24.72 -14.33
N ARG A 256 -19.58 25.46 -13.33
CA ARG A 256 -19.39 26.91 -13.45
C ARG A 256 -17.92 27.18 -13.82
N ARG A 257 -17.71 27.89 -14.92
CA ARG A 257 -16.43 28.42 -15.39
C ARG A 257 -15.98 29.57 -14.47
N ALA A 258 -14.71 29.59 -14.06
CA ALA A 258 -13.83 30.78 -14.11
C ALA A 258 -12.40 30.49 -13.55
N GLY A 259 -11.40 30.44 -14.45
CA GLY A 259 -9.98 30.86 -14.29
C GLY A 259 -9.02 30.17 -13.30
N PRO A 260 -7.69 30.41 -13.42
CA PRO A 260 -6.82 30.18 -14.58
C PRO A 260 -6.25 28.74 -14.58
N ARG A 261 -5.96 28.21 -15.78
CA ARG A 261 -5.33 26.90 -15.96
C ARG A 261 -3.90 26.93 -15.41
N LEU A 262 -3.60 26.10 -14.42
CA LEU A 262 -2.22 25.72 -14.09
C LEU A 262 -1.88 24.44 -14.85
N GLY A 263 -1.06 24.63 -15.87
CA GLY A 263 -0.55 23.60 -16.75
C GLY A 263 0.56 22.77 -16.11
N VAL A 264 0.94 21.75 -16.86
CA VAL A 264 2.16 20.95 -16.68
C VAL A 264 3.34 21.89 -16.47
N TYR A 265 4.02 21.78 -15.32
CA TYR A 265 5.36 22.34 -15.17
C TYR A 265 6.38 21.31 -15.66
N GLU A 266 6.98 21.63 -16.80
CA GLU A 266 8.19 21.02 -17.32
C GLU A 266 9.37 21.71 -16.62
N ALA A 267 10.14 20.98 -15.82
CA ALA A 267 11.42 21.48 -15.32
C ALA A 267 12.46 21.25 -16.43
N GLU A 268 12.76 22.29 -17.21
CA GLU A 268 13.96 22.35 -18.03
C GLU A 268 15.16 22.67 -17.10
N GLU A 269 16.01 21.69 -16.84
CA GLU A 269 17.37 21.96 -16.35
C GLU A 269 18.23 22.45 -17.52
N ARG A 270 18.71 23.69 -17.45
CA ARG A 270 19.79 24.20 -18.30
C ARG A 270 21.12 23.54 -17.88
N PRO A 271 22.00 23.20 -18.83
CA PRO A 271 23.23 22.48 -18.53
C PRO A 271 24.29 23.41 -17.93
N SER A 272 24.91 22.98 -16.84
CA SER A 272 26.21 23.48 -16.41
C SER A 272 27.10 22.30 -16.06
N GLY A 273 28.24 22.19 -16.74
CA GLY A 273 29.37 21.36 -16.30
C GLY A 273 29.46 19.99 -16.96
N ASP A 274 30.54 19.84 -17.72
CA ASP A 274 31.03 18.67 -18.44
C ASP A 274 31.25 17.45 -17.53
N TYR A 275 30.59 16.32 -17.84
CA TYR A 275 31.07 14.95 -17.55
C TYR A 275 30.39 13.99 -18.54
N SER A 276 31.16 13.56 -19.52
CA SER A 276 30.82 12.47 -20.43
C SER A 276 30.70 11.14 -19.67
N GLU A 277 29.50 10.56 -19.61
CA GLU A 277 29.26 9.14 -19.93
C GLU A 277 27.78 8.75 -19.79
N ASN A 278 27.21 8.40 -20.93
CA ASN A 278 26.07 7.52 -21.19
C ASN A 278 25.13 7.14 -20.02
N ARG A 279 24.08 7.94 -19.77
CA ARG A 279 22.86 7.48 -19.08
C ARG A 279 21.62 7.70 -19.93
N ARG A 280 21.01 6.60 -20.38
CA ARG A 280 19.65 6.58 -20.94
C ARG A 280 18.68 7.14 -19.88
N ARG A 281 18.13 8.33 -20.15
CA ARG A 281 17.05 8.93 -19.35
C ARG A 281 15.78 8.07 -19.47
N ARG A 282 15.43 7.31 -18.44
CA ARG A 282 14.05 6.81 -18.26
C ARG A 282 13.29 7.87 -17.46
N ARG A 283 12.33 8.55 -18.10
CA ARG A 283 11.36 9.39 -17.39
C ARG A 283 10.44 8.45 -16.60
N VAL A 284 10.54 8.47 -15.28
CA VAL A 284 9.62 7.78 -14.37
C VAL A 284 8.70 8.84 -13.79
N TYR A 285 7.41 8.72 -14.04
CA TYR A 285 6.39 9.59 -13.49
C TYR A 285 5.76 8.89 -12.28
N HIS A 286 5.94 9.44 -11.07
CA HIS A 286 5.23 9.00 -9.88
C HIS A 286 4.00 9.89 -9.66
N LEU A 287 2.83 9.27 -9.52
CA LEU A 287 1.59 9.95 -9.11
C LEU A 287 1.43 9.76 -7.60
N TYR A 288 1.53 10.84 -6.83
CA TYR A 288 0.97 10.90 -5.48
C TYR A 288 -0.45 11.47 -5.58
N GLY A 289 -1.40 10.73 -5.03
CA GLY A 289 -2.77 11.21 -4.85
C GLY A 289 -2.85 12.13 -3.64
N ASP A 290 -3.53 13.24 -3.82
CA ASP A 290 -3.80 14.28 -2.81
C ASP A 290 -4.63 13.70 -1.64
N GLU A 291 -4.13 13.86 -0.41
CA GLU A 291 -4.89 13.59 0.82
C GLU A 291 -5.70 14.83 1.18
N SER A 292 -6.93 14.91 0.68
CA SER A 292 -7.93 15.80 1.30
C SER A 292 -8.71 15.01 2.35
N ALA A 293 -8.26 15.07 3.59
CA ALA A 293 -9.09 14.81 4.76
C ALA A 293 -10.05 16.00 4.96
N GLY A 294 -11.34 15.70 4.98
CA GLY A 294 -12.43 16.60 5.37
C GLY A 294 -13.52 15.78 6.03
#